data_AF-A0A9E5J1H5-F1
#
_entry.id   AF-A0A9E5J1H5-F1
#
_cell.length_a   1.000
_cell.length_b   1.000
_cell.length_c   1.000
_cell.angle_alpha   90.00
_cell.angle_beta   90.00
_cell.angle_gamma   90.00
#
_symmetry.space_group_name_H-M   'P 1'
#
loop_
_entity.id
_entity.type
_entity.pdbx_description
1 polymer ?
#
loop_
_entity_poly.entity_id
_entity_poly.type
_entity_poly.pdbx_seq_one_letter_code
_entity_poly.pdbx_strand_id
1 'polypeptide(L)'
;MSGKSLSAAEVKNILQAGLPRIEFKNRKVLLIVPDHTRTAPVGQLFKETHAWIAPLAQQVDVMVALGTHPPMSDEAICKRLDLTVEEKKKSYPKVQLLNHAWDDDRALVEIGKIPSSEIRDLTGGLFEMEVKVRINRAALEYDELVILGPTFPHEVVGFSGGNKYLFPGISGPEVLNFFHWLGAVVTNPGIIGKKWTPVRKVVDRAASMVKTRK
;
A
#
# COMPACT_ATOMS: atom_id res chain seq x y z
N MET A 1 -26.50 -2.00 -11.17
CA MET A 1 -25.77 -3.07 -11.88
C MET A 1 -25.55 -4.20 -10.89
N SER A 2 -26.09 -5.40 -11.11
CA SER A 2 -25.74 -6.55 -10.27
C SER A 2 -24.31 -6.95 -10.60
N GLY A 3 -23.37 -6.67 -9.70
CA GLY A 3 -21.98 -7.08 -9.89
C GLY A 3 -21.90 -8.62 -9.95
N LYS A 4 -21.31 -9.16 -11.01
CA LYS A 4 -20.96 -10.58 -11.10
C LYS A 4 -19.65 -10.80 -10.36
N SER A 5 -19.58 -11.80 -9.48
CA SER A 5 -18.31 -12.23 -8.89
C SER A 5 -17.37 -12.77 -9.97
N LEU A 6 -16.08 -12.42 -9.87
CA LEU A 6 -15.05 -12.98 -10.74
C LEU A 6 -14.76 -14.43 -10.31
N SER A 7 -14.65 -15.32 -11.29
CA SER A 7 -14.12 -16.67 -11.11
C SER A 7 -12.62 -16.65 -10.83
N ALA A 8 -12.09 -17.74 -10.26
CA ALA A 8 -10.65 -17.86 -10.02
C ALA A 8 -9.80 -17.70 -11.30
N ALA A 9 -10.29 -18.22 -12.43
CA ALA A 9 -9.63 -18.07 -13.73
C ALA A 9 -9.62 -16.61 -14.22
N GLU A 10 -10.73 -15.88 -14.06
CA GLU A 10 -10.79 -14.45 -14.40
C GLU A 10 -9.84 -13.63 -13.51
N VAL A 11 -9.81 -13.89 -12.20
CA VAL A 11 -8.86 -13.22 -11.28
C VAL A 11 -7.42 -13.48 -11.71
N LYS A 12 -7.07 -14.74 -12.00
CA LYS A 12 -5.72 -15.11 -12.46
C LYS A 12 -5.34 -14.41 -13.76
N ASN A 13 -6.23 -14.38 -14.75
CA ASN A 13 -5.97 -13.72 -16.04
C ASN A 13 -5.76 -12.21 -15.88
N ILE A 14 -6.60 -11.54 -15.07
CA ILE A 14 -6.45 -10.11 -14.79
C ILE A 14 -5.11 -9.83 -14.09
N LEU A 15 -4.76 -10.65 -13.10
CA LEU A 15 -3.50 -10.52 -12.35
C LEU A 15 -2.29 -10.70 -13.26
N GLN A 16 -2.28 -11.73 -14.10
CA GLN A 16 -1.18 -12.00 -15.03
C GLN A 16 -1.04 -10.91 -16.09
N ALA A 17 -2.15 -10.37 -16.60
CA ALA A 17 -2.14 -9.25 -17.53
C ALA A 17 -1.61 -7.95 -16.89
N GLY A 18 -1.90 -7.72 -15.60
CA GLY A 18 -1.42 -6.57 -14.84
C GLY A 18 -0.01 -6.71 -14.29
N LEU A 19 0.58 -7.90 -14.33
CA LEU A 19 1.95 -8.19 -13.85
C LEU A 19 2.76 -8.88 -14.97
N PRO A 20 3.26 -8.12 -15.95
CA PRO A 20 4.08 -8.67 -17.03
C PRO A 20 5.33 -9.36 -16.45
N ARG A 21 5.35 -10.69 -16.52
CA ARG A 21 6.28 -11.53 -15.75
C ARG A 21 7.76 -11.20 -15.98
N ILE A 22 8.10 -10.68 -17.16
CA ILE A 22 9.47 -10.31 -17.53
C ILE A 22 10.00 -9.12 -16.75
N GLU A 23 9.13 -8.20 -16.31
CA GLU A 23 9.51 -7.01 -15.53
C GLU A 23 10.03 -7.41 -14.13
N PHE A 24 9.62 -8.56 -13.63
CA PHE A 24 10.00 -9.09 -12.33
C PHE A 24 11.25 -9.98 -12.36
N LYS A 25 11.86 -10.22 -13.53
CA LYS A 25 13.04 -11.09 -13.65
C LYS A 25 14.22 -10.52 -12.86
N ASN A 26 14.79 -11.31 -11.95
CA ASN A 26 15.88 -10.95 -11.05
C ASN A 26 15.60 -9.72 -10.16
N ARG A 27 14.33 -9.38 -9.94
CA ARG A 27 13.94 -8.26 -9.08
C ARG A 27 13.66 -8.70 -7.65
N LYS A 28 13.94 -7.83 -6.68
CA LYS A 28 13.36 -7.90 -5.33
C LYS A 28 12.01 -7.21 -5.36
N VAL A 29 10.96 -7.94 -5.00
CA VAL A 29 9.58 -7.47 -5.03
C VAL A 29 9.01 -7.43 -3.62
N LEU A 30 8.40 -6.31 -3.23
CA LEU A 30 7.64 -6.21 -1.99
C LEU A 30 6.15 -6.15 -2.30
N LEU A 31 5.41 -7.14 -1.81
CA LEU A 31 3.96 -7.17 -1.85
C LEU A 31 3.41 -6.39 -0.65
N ILE A 32 2.72 -5.29 -0.92
CA ILE A 32 2.08 -4.46 0.11
C ILE A 32 0.63 -4.90 0.26
N VAL A 33 0.27 -5.40 1.43
CA VAL A 33 -1.06 -5.95 1.72
C VAL A 33 -1.75 -5.19 2.85
N PRO A 34 -3.08 -5.08 2.86
CA PRO A 34 -3.80 -4.60 4.04
C PRO A 34 -3.76 -5.61 5.17
N ASP A 35 -3.92 -5.11 6.38
CA ASP A 35 -4.22 -5.91 7.56
C ASP A 35 -5.63 -6.54 7.51
N HIS A 36 -6.07 -7.06 8.66
CA HIS A 36 -7.37 -7.71 8.82
C HIS A 36 -8.58 -6.75 8.80
N THR A 37 -8.37 -5.43 8.84
CA THR A 37 -9.47 -4.44 8.84
C THR A 37 -10.07 -4.19 7.46
N ARG A 38 -9.49 -4.80 6.41
CA ARG A 38 -9.99 -4.68 5.03
C ARG A 38 -10.44 -6.01 4.47
N THR A 39 -11.69 -6.06 3.99
CA THR A 39 -12.24 -7.24 3.32
C THR A 39 -11.72 -7.33 1.88
N ALA A 40 -10.92 -8.35 1.60
CA ALA A 40 -10.44 -8.70 0.26
C ALA A 40 -9.85 -10.12 0.26
N PRO A 41 -9.83 -10.82 -0.91
CA PRO A 41 -9.24 -12.15 -1.05
C PRO A 41 -7.70 -12.09 -1.11
N VAL A 42 -7.08 -11.49 -0.08
CA VAL A 42 -5.63 -11.21 -0.07
C VAL A 42 -4.80 -12.48 -0.12
N GLY A 43 -5.22 -13.56 0.54
CA GLY A 43 -4.50 -14.83 0.46
C GLY A 43 -4.51 -15.42 -0.96
N GLN A 44 -5.65 -15.40 -1.66
CA GLN A 44 -5.70 -15.77 -3.06
C GLN A 44 -4.78 -14.89 -3.92
N LEU A 45 -4.85 -13.56 -3.76
CA LEU A 45 -4.00 -12.62 -4.51
C LEU A 45 -2.51 -12.85 -4.25
N PHE A 46 -2.12 -13.07 -2.99
CA PHE A 46 -0.74 -13.39 -2.62
C PHE A 46 -0.27 -14.68 -3.28
N LYS A 47 -1.02 -15.77 -3.14
CA LYS A 47 -0.66 -17.09 -3.69
C LYS A 47 -0.50 -17.06 -5.20
N GLU A 48 -1.45 -16.45 -5.91
CA GLU A 48 -1.42 -16.31 -7.37
C GLU A 48 -0.27 -15.40 -7.83
N THR A 49 -0.07 -14.25 -7.16
CA THR A 49 1.06 -13.35 -7.46
C THR A 49 2.38 -14.05 -7.27
N HIS A 50 2.59 -14.68 -6.12
CA HIS A 50 3.82 -15.40 -5.81
C HIS A 50 4.06 -16.54 -6.81
N ALA A 51 3.07 -17.38 -7.08
CA ALA A 51 3.19 -18.46 -8.07
C ALA A 51 3.56 -17.92 -9.47
N TRP A 52 3.07 -16.74 -9.83
CA TRP A 52 3.34 -16.10 -11.12
C TRP A 52 4.76 -15.52 -11.20
N ILE A 53 5.16 -14.67 -10.26
CA ILE A 53 6.40 -13.88 -10.39
C ILE A 53 7.61 -14.50 -9.69
N ALA A 54 7.41 -15.24 -8.59
CA ALA A 54 8.52 -15.74 -7.77
C ALA A 54 9.52 -16.65 -8.50
N PRO A 55 9.14 -17.47 -9.51
CA PRO A 55 10.13 -18.28 -10.22
C PRO A 55 11.11 -17.47 -11.09
N LEU A 56 10.84 -16.18 -11.34
CA LEU A 56 11.74 -15.29 -12.06
C LEU A 56 12.33 -14.19 -11.16
N ALA A 57 11.65 -13.83 -10.07
CA ALA A 57 12.11 -12.83 -9.12
C ALA A 57 13.32 -13.31 -8.30
N GLN A 58 14.16 -12.37 -7.88
CA GLN A 58 15.23 -12.64 -6.91
C GLN A 58 14.67 -12.90 -5.52
N GLN A 59 13.65 -12.12 -5.11
CA GLN A 59 13.02 -12.20 -3.80
C GLN A 59 11.58 -11.67 -3.91
N VAL A 60 10.65 -12.29 -3.17
CA VAL A 60 9.27 -11.79 -3.02
C VAL A 60 8.92 -11.81 -1.54
N ASP A 61 8.74 -10.63 -0.96
CA ASP A 61 8.43 -10.45 0.47
C ASP A 61 7.09 -9.75 0.64
N VAL A 62 6.55 -9.76 1.87
CA VAL A 62 5.26 -9.15 2.20
C VAL A 62 5.45 -8.08 3.27
N MET A 63 4.84 -6.91 3.08
CA MET A 63 4.67 -5.90 4.13
C MET A 63 3.20 -5.61 4.36
N VAL A 64 2.78 -5.64 5.62
CA VAL A 64 1.44 -5.21 6.03
C VAL A 64 1.41 -3.69 6.19
N ALA A 65 0.57 -3.04 5.39
CA ALA A 65 0.33 -1.59 5.43
C ALA A 65 -0.65 -1.24 6.55
N LEU A 66 -0.12 -1.03 7.75
CA LEU A 66 -0.89 -0.84 8.98
C LEU A 66 -1.42 0.59 9.17
N GLY A 67 -0.81 1.59 8.53
CA GLY A 67 -0.99 2.97 8.99
C GLY A 67 -0.66 3.04 10.49
N THR A 68 -1.62 3.46 11.33
CA THR A 68 -1.46 3.52 12.79
C THR A 68 -1.81 2.23 13.54
N HIS A 69 -2.24 1.17 12.85
CA HIS A 69 -2.72 -0.05 13.52
C HIS A 69 -1.56 -0.82 14.19
N PRO A 70 -1.85 -1.59 15.26
CA PRO A 70 -0.83 -2.39 15.94
C PRO A 70 -0.19 -3.43 15.02
N PRO A 71 1.08 -3.80 15.25
CA PRO A 71 1.75 -4.84 14.48
C PRO A 71 1.04 -6.19 14.62
N MET A 72 1.00 -6.94 13.53
CA MET A 72 0.45 -8.28 13.48
C MET A 72 1.52 -9.33 13.80
N SER A 73 1.16 -10.39 14.54
CA SER A 73 2.05 -11.54 14.71
C SER A 73 2.21 -12.31 13.40
N ASP A 74 3.26 -13.11 13.27
CA ASP A 74 3.49 -13.97 12.10
C ASP A 74 2.29 -14.91 11.84
N GLU A 75 1.66 -15.43 12.89
CA GLU A 75 0.45 -16.26 12.78
C GLU A 75 -0.72 -15.47 12.17
N ALA A 76 -0.91 -14.23 12.62
CA ALA A 76 -1.96 -13.36 12.12
C ALA A 76 -1.72 -12.96 10.66
N ILE A 77 -0.46 -12.72 10.27
CA ILE A 77 -0.09 -12.46 8.88
C ILE A 77 -0.30 -13.72 8.04
N CYS A 78 0.12 -14.89 8.50
CA CYS A 78 -0.14 -16.16 7.80
C CYS A 78 -1.65 -16.35 7.57
N LYS A 79 -2.46 -16.17 8.62
CA LYS A 79 -3.93 -16.24 8.51
C LYS A 79 -4.46 -15.22 7.49
N ARG A 80 -3.90 -14.01 7.46
CA ARG A 80 -4.29 -12.96 6.49
C ARG A 80 -4.00 -13.35 5.04
N LEU A 81 -2.96 -14.16 4.83
CA LEU A 81 -2.55 -14.71 3.55
C LEU A 81 -3.21 -16.07 3.24
N ASP A 82 -4.21 -16.48 4.03
CA ASP A 82 -4.87 -17.79 3.96
C ASP A 82 -3.88 -18.97 4.08
N LEU A 83 -2.90 -18.86 4.98
CA LEU A 83 -1.89 -19.87 5.25
C LEU A 83 -1.89 -20.29 6.72
N THR A 84 -1.53 -21.53 6.99
CA THR A 84 -0.99 -21.90 8.31
C THR A 84 0.49 -21.54 8.42
N VAL A 85 1.03 -21.50 9.64
CA VAL A 85 2.46 -21.27 9.87
C VAL A 85 3.30 -22.38 9.25
N GLU A 86 2.81 -23.63 9.29
CA GLU A 86 3.44 -24.80 8.68
C GLU A 86 3.48 -24.68 7.16
N GLU A 87 2.39 -24.25 6.54
CA GLU A 87 2.33 -24.00 5.10
C GLU A 87 3.27 -22.87 4.69
N LYS A 88 3.34 -21.78 5.47
CA LYS A 88 4.31 -20.70 5.24
C LYS A 88 5.74 -21.24 5.29
N LYS A 89 6.09 -22.03 6.31
CA LYS A 89 7.44 -22.61 6.46
C LYS A 89 7.78 -23.59 5.32
N LYS A 90 6.80 -24.39 4.88
CA LYS A 90 7.02 -25.43 3.86
C LYS A 90 7.06 -24.86 2.45
N SER A 91 6.07 -24.04 2.08
CA SER A 91 5.84 -23.60 0.71
C SER A 91 6.44 -22.22 0.42
N TYR A 92 6.65 -21.40 1.45
CA TYR A 92 7.16 -20.03 1.34
C TYR A 92 8.34 -19.75 2.29
N PRO A 93 9.33 -20.66 2.41
CA PRO A 93 10.39 -20.56 3.43
C PRO A 93 11.23 -19.28 3.32
N LYS A 94 11.34 -18.71 2.12
CA LYS A 94 12.11 -17.50 1.84
C LYS A 94 11.31 -16.21 1.99
N VAL A 95 9.98 -16.28 2.07
CA VAL A 95 9.13 -15.08 2.15
C VAL A 95 9.22 -14.49 3.55
N GLN A 96 9.69 -13.26 3.63
CA GLN A 96 9.70 -12.45 4.85
C GLN A 96 8.35 -11.78 5.04
N LEU A 97 7.90 -11.74 6.30
CA LEU A 97 6.67 -11.09 6.71
C LEU A 97 7.06 -9.85 7.52
N LEU A 98 6.73 -8.67 7.01
CA LEU A 98 7.12 -7.39 7.57
C LEU A 98 5.89 -6.64 8.07
N ASN A 99 6.02 -6.00 9.24
CA ASN A 99 5.08 -5.00 9.70
C ASN A 99 5.61 -3.60 9.38
N HIS A 100 4.71 -2.69 9.06
CA HIS A 100 5.01 -1.27 9.14
C HIS A 100 5.04 -0.78 10.59
N ALA A 101 5.98 0.11 10.92
CA ALA A 101 6.06 0.79 12.21
C ALA A 101 6.05 2.30 11.96
N TRP A 102 4.88 2.92 12.13
CA TRP A 102 4.66 4.35 11.84
C TRP A 102 5.30 5.28 12.88
N ASP A 103 5.56 4.75 14.08
CA ASP A 103 6.06 5.45 15.26
C ASP A 103 7.52 5.09 15.62
N ASP A 104 8.20 4.27 14.80
CA ASP A 104 9.64 3.98 14.95
C ASP A 104 10.45 4.77 13.92
N ASP A 105 11.12 5.84 14.37
CA ASP A 105 12.02 6.65 13.52
C ASP A 105 13.13 5.83 12.86
N ARG A 106 13.53 4.68 13.44
CA ARG A 106 14.52 3.78 12.85
C ARG A 106 13.94 2.91 11.74
N ALA A 107 12.62 2.81 11.62
CA ALA A 107 11.95 2.14 10.50
C ALA A 107 11.65 3.12 9.35
N LEU A 108 11.69 4.43 9.60
CA LEU A 108 11.32 5.47 8.64
C LEU A 108 12.54 6.13 8.00
N VAL A 109 12.35 6.69 6.81
CA VAL A 109 13.32 7.54 6.11
C VAL A 109 12.59 8.66 5.38
N GLU A 110 13.16 9.87 5.40
CA GLU A 110 12.66 11.00 4.62
C GLU A 110 13.04 10.84 3.15
N ILE A 111 12.04 10.88 2.26
CA ILE A 111 12.21 10.81 0.79
C ILE A 111 12.01 12.18 0.13
N GLY A 112 11.83 13.22 0.94
CA GLY A 112 11.73 14.62 0.54
C GLY A 112 10.59 15.33 1.25
N LYS A 113 10.22 16.49 0.72
CA LYS A 113 9.18 17.36 1.27
C LYS A 113 8.31 17.95 0.17
N ILE A 114 7.05 18.21 0.48
CA ILE A 114 6.13 18.97 -0.37
C ILE A 114 6.11 20.42 0.16
N PRO A 115 6.60 21.41 -0.60
CA PRO A 115 6.65 22.81 -0.16
C PRO A 115 5.27 23.39 0.16
N SER A 116 5.21 24.41 1.03
CA SER A 116 3.96 25.06 1.43
C SER A 116 3.15 25.62 0.27
N SER A 117 3.82 26.23 -0.72
CA SER A 117 3.18 26.74 -1.93
C SER A 117 2.52 25.63 -2.75
N GLU A 118 3.18 24.48 -2.86
CA GLU A 118 2.62 23.33 -3.58
C GLU A 118 1.44 22.73 -2.81
N ILE A 119 1.52 22.66 -1.48
CA ILE A 119 0.38 22.25 -0.64
C ILE A 119 -0.81 23.20 -0.79
N ARG A 120 -0.58 24.52 -0.85
CA ARG A 120 -1.65 25.50 -1.13
C ARG A 120 -2.35 25.20 -2.45
N ASP A 121 -1.59 24.93 -3.50
CA ASP A 121 -2.14 24.65 -4.83
C ASP A 121 -2.88 23.30 -4.87
N LEU A 122 -2.30 22.24 -4.28
CA LEU A 122 -2.91 20.91 -4.21
C LEU A 122 -4.22 20.91 -3.43
N THR A 123 -4.27 21.73 -2.37
CA THR A 123 -5.42 21.80 -1.47
C THR A 123 -6.46 22.85 -1.84
N GLY A 124 -6.20 23.68 -2.86
CA GLY A 124 -7.08 24.78 -3.24
C GLY A 124 -7.14 25.87 -2.17
N GLY A 125 -6.03 26.12 -1.47
CA GLY A 125 -5.91 27.15 -0.44
C GLY A 125 -6.34 26.74 0.96
N LEU A 126 -6.74 25.48 1.19
CA LEU A 126 -7.18 25.02 2.52
C LEU A 126 -6.03 24.92 3.53
N PHE A 127 -4.82 24.62 3.05
CA PHE A 127 -3.60 24.56 3.86
C PHE A 127 -2.44 25.20 3.12
N GLU A 128 -1.50 25.79 3.87
CA GLU A 128 -0.26 26.35 3.33
C GLU A 128 0.89 26.07 4.31
N MET A 129 1.41 24.86 4.28
CA MET A 129 2.51 24.42 5.14
C MET A 129 3.37 23.37 4.45
N GLU A 130 4.66 23.31 4.78
CA GLU A 130 5.54 22.24 4.29
C GLU A 130 5.12 20.90 4.91
N VAL A 131 5.05 19.84 4.09
CA VAL A 131 4.78 18.48 4.55
C VAL A 131 5.99 17.61 4.26
N LYS A 132 6.65 17.11 5.31
CA LYS A 132 7.72 16.11 5.16
C LYS A 132 7.12 14.78 4.73
N VAL A 133 7.78 14.09 3.81
CA VAL A 133 7.36 12.79 3.29
C VAL A 133 8.32 11.74 3.78
N ARG A 134 7.88 10.94 4.75
CA ARG A 134 8.62 9.79 5.27
C ARG A 134 7.90 8.49 4.96
N ILE A 135 8.66 7.45 4.64
CA ILE A 135 8.13 6.11 4.34
C ILE A 135 8.96 5.04 5.05
N ASN A 136 8.40 3.84 5.21
CA ASN A 136 9.14 2.69 5.70
C ASN A 136 10.37 2.42 4.81
N ARG A 137 11.57 2.52 5.38
CA ARG A 137 12.83 2.40 4.64
C ARG A 137 12.99 1.05 3.95
N ALA A 138 12.40 -0.02 4.53
CA ALA A 138 12.46 -1.34 3.93
C ALA A 138 11.82 -1.36 2.53
N ALA A 139 10.81 -0.53 2.26
CA ALA A 139 10.20 -0.44 0.93
C ALA A 139 11.18 0.06 -0.15
N LEU A 140 12.23 0.81 0.22
CA LEU A 140 13.23 1.32 -0.72
C LEU A 140 14.38 0.32 -1.00
N GLU A 141 14.39 -0.82 -0.30
CA GLU A 141 15.34 -1.91 -0.53
C GLU A 141 14.88 -2.89 -1.63
N TYR A 142 13.68 -2.68 -2.16
CA TYR A 142 13.08 -3.46 -3.23
C TYR A 142 13.09 -2.68 -4.54
N ASP A 143 13.13 -3.42 -5.64
CA ASP A 143 13.11 -2.87 -6.99
C ASP A 143 11.67 -2.56 -7.42
N GLU A 144 10.71 -3.37 -6.98
CA GLU A 144 9.29 -3.24 -7.33
C GLU A 144 8.39 -3.32 -6.09
N LEU A 145 7.38 -2.45 -6.03
CA LEU A 145 6.33 -2.47 -5.02
C LEU A 145 5.00 -2.85 -5.68
N VAL A 146 4.38 -3.93 -5.21
CA VAL A 146 3.09 -4.41 -5.74
C VAL A 146 2.03 -4.34 -4.65
N ILE A 147 1.01 -3.52 -4.86
CA ILE A 147 -0.06 -3.31 -3.88
C ILE A 147 -1.21 -4.29 -4.15
N LEU A 148 -1.51 -5.16 -3.18
CA LEU A 148 -2.60 -6.14 -3.24
C LEU A 148 -3.67 -5.75 -2.23
N GLY A 149 -4.65 -4.93 -2.64
CA GLY A 149 -5.71 -4.49 -1.74
C GLY A 149 -6.96 -3.95 -2.43
N PRO A 150 -8.08 -3.88 -1.71
CA PRO A 150 -9.35 -3.46 -2.28
C PRO A 150 -9.45 -1.94 -2.45
N THR A 151 -10.35 -1.54 -3.34
CA THR A 151 -10.79 -0.15 -3.53
C THR A 151 -12.25 -0.03 -3.09
N PHE A 152 -12.49 0.77 -2.06
CA PHE A 152 -13.81 1.09 -1.51
C PHE A 152 -13.96 2.61 -1.39
N PRO A 153 -15.18 3.16 -1.39
CA PRO A 153 -15.39 4.52 -0.91
C PRO A 153 -14.76 4.70 0.48
N HIS A 154 -14.06 5.80 0.69
CA HIS A 154 -13.28 6.07 1.90
C HIS A 154 -13.49 7.51 2.35
N GLU A 155 -13.76 7.70 3.63
CA GLU A 155 -14.18 8.94 4.26
C GLU A 155 -13.14 10.06 4.22
N VAL A 156 -11.84 9.72 4.21
CA VAL A 156 -10.74 10.70 4.17
C VAL A 156 -10.19 10.96 2.76
N VAL A 157 -10.18 9.99 1.84
CA VAL A 157 -9.47 10.10 0.55
C VAL A 157 -10.34 9.80 -0.68
N GLY A 158 -11.65 9.73 -0.47
CA GLY A 158 -12.65 9.52 -1.50
C GLY A 158 -12.81 8.05 -1.84
N PHE A 159 -11.75 7.41 -2.34
CA PHE A 159 -11.66 5.96 -2.48
C PHE A 159 -10.38 5.45 -1.82
N SER A 160 -10.39 4.26 -1.21
CA SER A 160 -9.19 3.54 -0.77
C SER A 160 -8.38 3.03 -1.97
N GLY A 161 -7.42 2.14 -1.74
CA GLY A 161 -6.65 1.56 -2.84
C GLY A 161 -5.56 2.49 -3.39
N GLY A 162 -4.77 1.92 -4.30
CA GLY A 162 -3.62 2.56 -4.93
C GLY A 162 -2.66 3.15 -3.90
N ASN A 163 -2.20 4.38 -4.16
CA ASN A 163 -1.23 5.10 -3.36
C ASN A 163 -1.58 5.27 -1.87
N LYS A 164 -2.83 5.00 -1.46
CA LYS A 164 -3.22 4.99 -0.04
C LYS A 164 -2.43 3.96 0.77
N TYR A 165 -2.04 2.85 0.15
CA TYR A 165 -1.23 1.81 0.77
C TYR A 165 0.21 2.25 1.03
N LEU A 166 0.68 3.29 0.32
CA LEU A 166 1.95 3.94 0.61
C LEU A 166 1.76 5.06 1.63
N PHE A 167 0.79 5.94 1.38
CA PHE A 167 0.49 7.11 2.20
C PHE A 167 -1.01 7.17 2.53
N PRO A 168 -1.44 6.88 3.77
CA PRO A 168 -0.63 6.70 4.97
C PRO A 168 -0.17 5.26 5.27
N GLY A 169 -0.44 4.29 4.39
CA GLY A 169 -0.35 2.85 4.74
C GLY A 169 1.01 2.36 5.26
N ILE A 170 2.11 2.91 4.74
CA ILE A 170 3.48 2.61 5.20
C ILE A 170 4.32 3.87 5.43
N SER A 171 3.67 4.98 5.81
CA SER A 171 4.30 6.29 5.96
C SER A 171 4.50 6.71 7.41
N GLY A 172 5.37 7.70 7.62
CA GLY A 172 5.51 8.38 8.91
C GLY A 172 4.30 9.27 9.28
N PRO A 173 4.30 9.82 10.51
CA PRO A 173 3.19 10.58 11.07
C PRO A 173 2.92 11.90 10.34
N GLU A 174 3.88 12.50 9.63
CA GLU A 174 3.69 13.82 9.01
C GLU A 174 2.63 13.80 7.90
N VAL A 175 2.80 12.92 6.92
CA VAL A 175 1.80 12.76 5.85
C VAL A 175 0.50 12.19 6.42
N LEU A 176 0.58 11.28 7.38
CA LEU A 176 -0.58 10.65 8.03
C LEU A 176 -1.45 11.69 8.76
N ASN A 177 -0.85 12.53 9.60
CA ASN A 177 -1.57 13.56 10.34
C ASN A 177 -2.13 14.63 9.40
N PHE A 178 -1.33 15.06 8.41
CA PHE A 178 -1.79 16.01 7.39
C PHE A 178 -2.97 15.45 6.58
N PHE A 179 -2.91 14.18 6.19
CA PHE A 179 -3.98 13.45 5.49
C PHE A 179 -5.30 13.49 6.26
N HIS A 180 -5.27 13.22 7.56
CA HIS A 180 -6.47 13.25 8.40
C HIS A 180 -7.00 14.67 8.63
N TRP A 181 -6.12 15.65 8.86
CA TRP A 181 -6.51 17.05 9.04
C TRP A 181 -7.14 17.66 7.78
N LEU A 182 -6.52 17.45 6.62
CA LEU A 182 -7.07 17.91 5.35
C LEU A 182 -8.41 17.22 5.06
N GLY A 183 -8.54 15.93 5.38
CA GLY A 183 -9.81 15.22 5.30
C GLY A 183 -10.91 15.84 6.14
N ALA A 184 -10.60 16.19 7.40
CA ALA A 184 -11.54 16.82 8.30
C ALA A 184 -12.01 18.20 7.78
N VAL A 185 -11.09 19.01 7.23
CA VAL A 185 -11.41 20.34 6.67
C VAL A 185 -12.29 20.25 5.43
N VAL A 186 -12.04 19.31 4.52
CA VAL A 186 -12.89 19.12 3.32
C VAL A 186 -14.25 18.49 3.68
N THR A 187 -14.33 17.78 4.80
CA THR A 187 -15.47 17.04 5.35
C THR A 187 -15.87 15.79 4.57
N ASN A 188 -16.52 14.83 5.26
CA ASN A 188 -16.95 13.57 4.66
C ASN A 188 -17.89 13.74 3.44
N PRO A 189 -18.95 14.59 3.47
CA PRO A 189 -19.79 14.84 2.29
C PRO A 189 -19.01 15.43 1.10
N GLY A 190 -17.93 16.14 1.40
CA GLY A 190 -16.98 16.67 0.43
C GLY A 190 -16.12 15.59 -0.23
N ILE A 191 -15.91 14.45 0.42
CA ILE A 191 -14.89 13.45 0.08
C ILE A 191 -15.46 12.12 -0.39
N ILE A 192 -16.32 11.48 0.42
CA ILE A 192 -16.59 10.05 0.32
C ILE A 192 -17.13 9.67 -1.07
N GLY A 193 -16.53 8.67 -1.70
CA GLY A 193 -16.92 8.22 -3.04
C GLY A 193 -16.59 9.20 -4.18
N LYS A 194 -15.82 10.28 -3.94
CA LYS A 194 -15.30 11.15 -4.99
C LYS A 194 -13.88 10.74 -5.35
N LYS A 195 -13.65 10.43 -6.63
CA LYS A 195 -12.34 9.95 -7.11
C LYS A 195 -11.22 10.98 -6.90
N TRP A 196 -11.53 12.26 -7.13
CA TRP A 196 -10.57 13.35 -7.12
C TRP A 196 -10.88 14.31 -5.98
N THR A 197 -10.03 14.29 -4.95
CA THR A 197 -10.14 15.14 -3.77
C THR A 197 -8.81 15.83 -3.50
N PRO A 198 -8.79 16.96 -2.79
CA PRO A 198 -7.56 17.57 -2.27
C PRO A 198 -6.64 16.55 -1.57
N VAL A 199 -7.21 15.69 -0.73
CA VAL A 199 -6.46 14.63 -0.02
C VAL A 199 -5.83 13.64 -0.99
N ARG A 200 -6.57 13.17 -2.01
CA ARG A 200 -6.04 12.26 -3.03
C ARG A 200 -4.88 12.89 -3.81
N LYS A 201 -4.97 14.18 -4.16
CA LYS A 201 -3.88 14.91 -4.83
C LYS A 201 -2.59 14.90 -4.00
N VAL A 202 -2.69 15.15 -2.69
CA VAL A 202 -1.52 15.15 -1.79
C VAL A 202 -0.94 13.73 -1.62
N VAL A 203 -1.79 12.71 -1.49
CA VAL A 203 -1.37 11.30 -1.44
C VAL A 203 -0.63 10.89 -2.72
N ASP A 204 -1.18 11.23 -3.88
CA ASP A 204 -0.56 10.89 -5.16
C ASP A 204 0.75 11.66 -5.38
N ARG A 205 0.83 12.90 -4.88
CA ARG A 205 2.06 13.69 -4.90
C ARG A 205 3.15 13.12 -3.98
N ALA A 206 2.79 12.66 -2.77
CA ALA A 206 3.73 11.98 -1.89
C ALA A 206 4.21 10.66 -2.50
N ALA A 207 3.29 9.90 -3.12
CA ALA A 207 3.62 8.64 -3.80
C ALA A 207 4.58 8.83 -4.99
N SER A 208 4.46 9.92 -5.75
CA SER A 208 5.39 10.20 -6.85
C SER A 208 6.84 10.46 -6.41
N MET A 209 7.09 10.64 -5.11
CA MET A 209 8.42 10.80 -4.53
C MET A 209 9.08 9.45 -4.21
N VAL A 210 8.33 8.35 -4.21
CA VAL A 210 8.86 7.02 -3.96
C VAL A 210 9.66 6.57 -5.18
N LYS A 211 10.97 6.44 -4.99
CA LYS A 211 11.88 5.91 -6.01
C LYS A 211 12.35 4.53 -5.57
N THR A 212 11.89 3.49 -6.24
CA THR A 212 12.44 2.14 -6.09
C THR A 212 13.74 2.00 -6.89
N ARG A 213 14.54 0.98 -6.57
CA ARG A 213 15.77 0.70 -7.31
C ARG A 213 15.41 0.19 -8.71
N LYS A 214 15.76 0.95 -9.75
CA LYS A 214 15.56 0.54 -11.15
C LYS A 214 16.60 -0.47 -11.59
#